data_AF-A0A366MJC7-F1
#
_entry.id   AF-A0A366MJC7-F1
#
_cell.length_a   1.000
_cell.length_b   1.000
_cell.length_c   1.000
_cell.angle_alpha   90.00
_cell.angle_beta   90.00
_cell.angle_gamma   90.00
#
_symmetry.space_group_name_H-M   'P 1'
#
loop_
_entity.id
_entity.type
_entity.pdbx_description
1 polymer ?
#
loop_
_entity_poly.entity_id
_entity_poly.type
_entity_poly.pdbx_seq_one_letter_code
_entity_poly.pdbx_strand_id
1 'polypeptide(L)'
;LENLTTSGTNAGTYNTNLGLGTYVGNYNLTFEQGKLVIAKADATVTVNSDLNKVYNGQTQSVNGFTVDGLVNNEQSSVLVGLENLTTSGTNAGTYNTNLGLGTYVGNYNLTFEQGKLVIAKADATVTANSDLNKVYNGQIQSVNGFTVD
;
A
#
# COMPACT_ATOMS: atom_id res chain seq x y z
N LEU A 1 52.09 3.06 -2.78
CA LEU A 1 50.71 2.64 -3.10
C LEU A 1 49.91 3.90 -3.38
N GLU A 2 49.20 4.00 -4.50
CA GLU A 2 48.15 5.02 -4.61
C GLU A 2 47.06 4.73 -3.57
N ASN A 3 46.40 5.77 -3.07
CA ASN A 3 45.28 5.62 -2.15
C ASN A 3 44.11 4.98 -2.91
N LEU A 4 43.89 3.69 -2.68
CA LEU A 4 42.78 2.95 -3.26
C LEU A 4 41.54 3.19 -2.41
N THR A 5 40.60 3.96 -2.95
CA THR A 5 39.32 4.25 -2.30
C THR A 5 38.18 3.58 -3.05
N THR A 6 37.22 3.00 -2.32
CA THR A 6 35.95 2.51 -2.87
C THR A 6 34.81 3.27 -2.22
N SER A 7 33.92 3.79 -3.04
CA SER A 7 32.76 4.56 -2.61
C SER A 7 31.50 4.05 -3.31
N GLY A 8 30.38 4.10 -2.60
CA GLY A 8 29.05 3.83 -3.12
C GLY A 8 28.02 4.57 -2.28
N THR A 9 26.84 4.79 -2.84
CA THR A 9 25.73 5.44 -2.15
C THR A 9 24.53 4.51 -2.01
N ASN A 10 24.31 3.63 -3.00
CA ASN A 10 23.18 2.71 -3.01
C ASN A 10 23.51 1.42 -2.26
N ALA A 11 22.47 0.73 -1.79
CA ALA A 11 22.63 -0.58 -1.17
C ALA A 11 23.23 -1.57 -2.18
N GLY A 12 24.24 -2.33 -1.73
CA GLY A 12 24.97 -3.24 -2.60
C GLY A 12 26.36 -3.57 -2.10
N THR A 13 27.09 -4.33 -2.90
CA THR A 13 28.49 -4.68 -2.65
C THR A 13 29.36 -4.06 -3.74
N TYR A 14 30.40 -3.33 -3.33
CA TYR A 14 31.33 -2.65 -4.19
C TYR A 14 32.73 -3.20 -3.94
N ASN A 15 33.37 -3.76 -4.96
CA ASN A 15 34.72 -4.29 -4.82
C ASN A 15 35.76 -3.17 -4.98
N THR A 16 36.80 -3.22 -4.15
CA THR A 16 37.96 -2.34 -4.29
C THR A 16 38.85 -2.88 -5.39
N ASN A 17 38.82 -2.20 -6.55
CA ASN A 17 39.76 -2.47 -7.62
C ASN A 17 41.14 -1.96 -7.20
N LEU A 18 42.01 -2.87 -6.81
CA LEU A 18 43.44 -2.59 -6.70
C LEU A 18 43.94 -2.28 -8.12
N GLY A 19 44.19 -1.00 -8.39
CA GLY A 19 44.91 -0.59 -9.58
C GLY A 19 46.23 -1.36 -9.59
N LEU A 20 46.43 -2.20 -10.62
CA LEU A 20 47.72 -2.79 -10.93
C LEU A 20 48.64 -1.66 -11.42
N GLY A 21 48.94 -0.69 -10.56
CA GLY A 21 50.04 0.22 -10.78
C GLY A 21 51.25 -0.67 -11.03
N THR A 22 51.95 -0.42 -12.14
CA THR A 22 53.13 -1.16 -12.57
C THR A 22 54.19 -1.10 -11.46
N TYR A 23 54.12 -2.02 -10.50
CA TYR A 23 55.14 -2.15 -9.46
C TYR A 23 56.30 -2.95 -10.02
N VAL A 24 57.31 -2.19 -10.47
CA VAL A 24 58.65 -2.65 -10.81
C VAL A 24 59.42 -2.89 -9.50
N GLY A 25 59.56 -4.15 -9.07
CA GLY A 25 60.31 -4.51 -7.86
C GLY A 25 60.57 -6.02 -7.70
N ASN A 26 61.41 -6.40 -6.72
CA ASN A 26 61.95 -7.77 -6.52
C ASN A 26 61.02 -8.77 -5.79
N TYR A 27 59.73 -8.47 -5.65
CA TYR A 27 58.78 -9.30 -4.89
C TYR A 27 57.63 -9.78 -5.77
N ASN A 28 57.20 -11.02 -5.55
CA ASN A 28 55.91 -11.52 -6.05
C ASN A 28 54.81 -11.04 -5.10
N LEU A 29 53.87 -10.25 -5.61
CA LEU A 29 52.74 -9.76 -4.85
C LEU A 29 51.47 -10.55 -5.22
N THR A 30 50.71 -10.95 -4.21
CA THR A 30 49.34 -11.45 -4.36
C THR A 30 48.40 -10.41 -3.76
N PHE A 31 47.36 -10.08 -4.51
CA PHE A 31 46.41 -9.04 -4.13
C PHE A 31 45.06 -9.66 -3.77
N GLU A 32 44.58 -9.38 -2.56
CA GLU A 32 43.22 -9.69 -2.14
C GLU A 32 42.35 -8.44 -2.23
N GLN A 33 41.21 -8.53 -2.93
CA GLN A 33 40.30 -7.40 -3.09
C GLN A 33 39.55 -7.11 -1.78
N GLY A 34 39.56 -5.84 -1.37
CA GLY A 34 38.62 -5.33 -0.36
C GLY A 34 37.19 -5.23 -0.92
N LYS A 35 36.21 -5.09 -0.01
CA LYS A 35 34.81 -4.83 -0.38
C LYS A 35 34.17 -3.81 0.56
N LEU A 36 33.36 -2.92 0.00
CA LEU A 36 32.41 -2.07 0.71
C LEU A 36 31.02 -2.67 0.55
N VAL A 37 30.34 -2.96 1.66
CA VAL A 37 28.96 -3.44 1.67
C VAL A 37 28.07 -2.35 2.27
N ILE A 38 27.08 -1.92 1.51
CA ILE A 38 26.07 -0.95 1.94
C ILE A 38 24.76 -1.71 2.12
N ALA A 39 24.29 -1.79 3.36
CA ALA A 39 23.02 -2.41 3.69
C ALA A 39 21.85 -1.52 3.24
N LYS A 40 20.68 -2.13 3.03
CA LYS A 40 19.44 -1.38 2.86
C LYS A 40 19.04 -0.73 4.18
N ALA A 41 18.42 0.45 4.11
CA ALA A 41 17.72 1.05 5.24
C ALA A 41 16.33 0.44 5.41
N ASP A 42 15.71 0.55 6.58
CA ASP A 42 14.34 0.07 6.79
C ASP A 42 13.35 1.22 6.64
N ALA A 43 12.22 0.97 5.99
CA ALA A 43 11.13 1.92 5.88
C ALA A 43 9.76 1.23 6.00
N THR A 44 8.77 1.96 6.50
CA THR A 44 7.40 1.48 6.66
C THR A 44 6.47 2.27 5.76
N VAL A 45 5.70 1.54 4.94
CA VAL A 45 4.67 2.09 4.07
C VAL A 45 3.31 1.85 4.72
N THR A 46 2.61 2.93 5.05
CA THR A 46 1.26 2.86 5.63
C THR A 46 0.23 3.27 4.59
N VAL A 47 -0.59 2.32 4.15
CA VAL A 47 -1.60 2.54 3.11
C VAL A 47 -2.84 3.18 3.72
N ASN A 48 -3.41 4.16 3.00
CA ASN A 48 -4.55 4.93 3.47
C ASN A 48 -5.81 4.07 3.70
N SER A 49 -6.63 4.50 4.65
CA SER A 49 -7.92 3.87 4.97
C SER A 49 -9.06 4.88 4.97
N ASP A 50 -10.26 4.45 4.56
CA ASP A 50 -11.50 5.22 4.72
C ASP A 50 -12.56 4.31 5.34
N LEU A 51 -12.99 4.65 6.56
CA LEU A 51 -13.88 3.82 7.36
C LEU A 51 -15.31 4.37 7.44
N ASN A 52 -15.58 5.50 6.78
CA ASN A 52 -16.77 6.32 7.00
C ASN A 52 -17.69 6.35 5.78
N LYS A 53 -17.47 5.49 4.80
CA LYS A 53 -18.34 5.42 3.63
C LYS A 53 -19.67 4.75 3.98
N VAL A 54 -20.73 5.22 3.35
CA VAL A 54 -22.05 4.61 3.36
C VAL A 54 -22.40 4.20 1.94
N TYR A 55 -23.08 3.07 1.77
CA TYR A 55 -23.55 2.62 0.47
C TYR A 55 -24.38 3.70 -0.22
N ASN A 56 -24.04 4.03 -1.47
CA ASN A 56 -24.71 5.06 -2.27
C ASN A 56 -24.97 4.61 -3.72
N GLY A 57 -24.87 3.31 -3.99
CA GLY A 57 -25.04 2.73 -5.33
C GLY A 57 -23.89 2.96 -6.31
N GLN A 58 -22.80 3.63 -5.91
CA GLN A 58 -21.63 3.89 -6.75
C GLN A 58 -20.38 3.20 -6.19
N THR A 59 -19.39 2.99 -7.05
CA THR A 59 -18.06 2.54 -6.63
C THR A 59 -17.37 3.63 -5.81
N GLN A 60 -16.87 3.25 -4.65
CA GLN A 60 -16.12 4.11 -3.74
C GLN A 60 -14.70 3.58 -3.61
N SER A 61 -13.73 4.47 -3.37
CA SER A 61 -12.32 4.08 -3.24
C SER A 61 -11.57 4.92 -2.22
N VAL A 62 -10.46 4.35 -1.76
CA VAL A 62 -9.41 5.03 -0.99
C VAL A 62 -8.06 4.71 -1.65
N ASN A 63 -7.24 5.75 -1.84
CA ASN A 63 -5.98 5.68 -2.56
C ASN A 63 -4.87 6.32 -1.73
N GLY A 64 -3.63 5.94 -2.04
CA GLY A 64 -2.43 6.59 -1.51
C GLY A 64 -1.89 5.95 -0.25
N PHE A 65 -0.74 6.45 0.18
CA PHE A 65 0.02 5.93 1.30
C PHE A 65 0.91 7.03 1.90
N THR A 66 1.45 6.74 3.08
CA THR A 66 2.51 7.50 3.73
C THR A 66 3.73 6.60 3.95
N VAL A 67 4.90 7.19 4.15
CA VAL A 67 6.15 6.45 4.36
C VAL A 67 6.95 7.08 5.48
N ASP A 68 7.37 6.25 6.43
CA ASP A 68 8.31 6.60 7.48
C ASP A 68 9.62 5.82 7.31
N GLY A 69 10.74 6.41 7.73
CA GLY A 69 12.07 5.78 7.68
C GLY A 69 12.94 6.13 6.46
N LEU A 70 12.49 7.05 5.58
CA LEU A 70 13.33 7.56 4.51
C LEU A 70 14.47 8.42 5.06
N VAL A 71 15.68 8.26 4.49
CA VAL A 71 16.88 8.99 4.92
C VAL A 71 17.11 10.25 4.09
N ASN A 72 17.99 11.14 4.56
CA ASN A 72 18.43 12.34 3.82
C ASN A 72 17.30 13.25 3.29
N ASN A 73 16.15 13.27 3.97
CA ASN A 73 14.95 14.01 3.53
C ASN A 73 14.41 13.57 2.16
N GLU A 74 14.70 12.34 1.75
CA GLU A 74 14.10 11.72 0.57
C GLU A 74 12.57 11.71 0.66
N GLN A 75 11.92 11.72 -0.50
CA GLN A 75 10.47 11.65 -0.63
C GLN A 75 10.05 10.27 -1.13
N SER A 76 8.78 9.90 -0.95
CA SER A 76 8.24 8.59 -1.34
C SER A 76 8.44 8.22 -2.82
N SER A 77 8.72 9.20 -3.68
CA SER A 77 9.06 8.99 -5.09
C SER A 77 10.33 8.17 -5.33
N VAL A 78 11.21 8.00 -4.33
CA VAL A 78 12.38 7.10 -4.44
C VAL A 78 12.01 5.62 -4.39
N LEU A 79 10.79 5.30 -3.94
CA LEU A 79 10.29 3.94 -3.87
C LEU A 79 9.57 3.58 -5.17
N VAL A 80 10.13 2.63 -5.91
CA VAL A 80 9.56 2.16 -7.19
C VAL A 80 8.59 0.99 -6.92
N GLY A 81 7.44 1.00 -7.62
CA GLY A 81 6.45 -0.08 -7.55
C GLY A 81 5.29 0.15 -6.57
N LEU A 82 5.15 1.36 -6.01
CA LEU A 82 4.05 1.74 -5.10
C LEU A 82 2.93 2.54 -5.80
N GLU A 83 2.95 2.63 -7.13
CA GLU A 83 2.13 3.57 -7.93
C GLU A 83 0.62 3.29 -7.88
N ASN A 84 0.19 2.09 -7.48
CA ASN A 84 -1.20 1.64 -7.59
C ASN A 84 -1.80 1.10 -6.28
N LEU A 85 -1.39 1.67 -5.13
CA LEU A 85 -1.99 1.33 -3.84
C LEU A 85 -3.37 1.98 -3.68
N THR A 86 -4.37 1.25 -4.18
CA THR A 86 -5.78 1.65 -4.24
C THR A 86 -6.67 0.50 -3.79
N THR A 87 -7.73 0.83 -3.05
CA THR A 87 -8.81 -0.11 -2.71
C THR A 87 -10.14 0.45 -3.14
N SER A 88 -11.00 -0.40 -3.73
CA SER A 88 -12.34 0.01 -4.14
C SER A 88 -13.39 -1.05 -3.81
N GLY A 89 -14.63 -0.58 -3.69
CA GLY A 89 -15.80 -1.40 -3.41
C GLY A 89 -17.08 -0.64 -3.72
N THR A 90 -18.16 -1.37 -4.00
CA THR A 90 -19.49 -0.77 -4.26
C THR A 90 -20.47 -1.13 -3.16
N ASN A 91 -20.52 -2.40 -2.76
CA ASN A 91 -21.49 -2.89 -1.78
C ASN A 91 -21.03 -2.64 -0.35
N ALA A 92 -21.97 -2.72 0.60
CA ALA A 92 -21.61 -2.67 2.02
C ALA A 92 -20.68 -3.84 2.37
N GLY A 93 -19.59 -3.54 3.07
CA GLY A 93 -18.54 -4.51 3.36
C GLY A 93 -17.23 -3.85 3.79
N THR A 94 -16.23 -4.70 4.02
CA THR A 94 -14.84 -4.28 4.27
C THR A 94 -13.96 -4.80 3.14
N TYR A 95 -13.19 -3.91 2.56
CA TYR A 95 -12.27 -4.17 1.46
C TYR A 95 -10.87 -3.80 1.92
N ASN A 96 -9.93 -4.75 1.87
CA ASN A 96 -8.54 -4.50 2.24
C ASN A 96 -7.72 -4.17 1.01
N THR A 97 -6.72 -3.29 1.14
CA THR A 97 -5.79 -3.04 0.03
C THR A 97 -4.99 -4.30 -0.26
N ASN A 98 -5.05 -4.75 -1.51
CA ASN A 98 -4.16 -5.79 -1.98
C ASN A 98 -2.76 -5.19 -2.16
N LEU A 99 -1.87 -5.51 -1.25
CA LEU A 99 -0.45 -5.25 -1.41
C LEU A 99 0.05 -6.26 -2.43
N GLY A 100 0.09 -5.87 -3.71
CA GLY A 100 0.72 -6.70 -4.72
C GLY A 100 2.10 -7.07 -4.22
N LEU A 101 2.46 -8.36 -4.29
CA LEU A 101 3.81 -8.85 -4.02
C LEU A 101 4.75 -8.39 -5.14
N GLY A 102 4.84 -7.08 -5.34
CA GLY A 102 5.81 -6.48 -6.22
C GLY A 102 7.19 -6.67 -5.61
N THR A 103 8.17 -7.01 -6.43
CA THR A 103 9.57 -6.88 -6.04
C THR A 103 9.84 -5.38 -5.93
N TYR A 104 9.68 -4.81 -4.74
CA TYR A 104 10.04 -3.42 -4.49
C TYR A 104 11.55 -3.30 -4.64
N VAL A 105 11.97 -2.50 -5.61
CA VAL A 105 13.38 -2.34 -5.98
C VAL A 105 13.86 -1.02 -5.42
N GLY A 106 14.93 -1.04 -4.63
CA GLY A 106 15.50 0.18 -4.07
C GLY A 106 16.49 -0.05 -2.94
N ASN A 107 16.85 1.03 -2.25
CA ASN A 107 17.78 1.05 -1.13
C ASN A 107 17.12 0.68 0.22
N TYR A 108 15.87 0.22 0.21
CA TYR A 108 15.06 0.02 1.41
C TYR A 108 14.52 -1.39 1.54
N ASN A 109 14.52 -1.93 2.77
CA ASN A 109 13.67 -3.05 3.15
C ASN A 109 12.31 -2.45 3.56
N LEU A 110 11.26 -2.77 2.81
CA LEU A 110 9.94 -2.22 3.06
C LEU A 110 9.11 -3.14 3.95
N THR A 111 8.52 -2.56 4.98
CA THR A 111 7.41 -3.14 5.74
C THR A 111 6.11 -2.44 5.36
N PHE A 112 5.00 -3.15 5.41
CA PHE A 112 3.71 -2.62 4.96
C PHE A 112 2.64 -2.73 6.03
N GLU A 113 1.96 -1.61 6.28
CA GLU A 113 0.72 -1.56 7.04
C GLU A 113 -0.45 -1.45 6.06
N GLN A 114 -1.35 -2.43 6.12
CA GLN A 114 -2.46 -2.56 5.19
C GLN A 114 -3.54 -1.50 5.45
N GLY A 115 -3.98 -0.84 4.38
CA GLY A 115 -5.13 0.05 4.37
C GLY A 115 -6.44 -0.70 4.13
N LYS A 116 -7.56 -0.07 4.48
CA LYS A 116 -8.91 -0.63 4.26
C LYS A 116 -9.95 0.43 3.91
N LEU A 117 -10.92 0.00 3.10
CA LEU A 117 -12.16 0.72 2.80
C LEU A 117 -13.32 -0.01 3.49
N VAL A 118 -14.07 0.69 4.36
CA VAL A 118 -15.30 0.17 4.97
C VAL A 118 -16.48 0.95 4.43
N ILE A 119 -17.44 0.22 3.86
CA ILE A 119 -18.71 0.75 3.37
C ILE A 119 -19.82 0.23 4.28
N ALA A 120 -20.42 1.12 5.06
CA ALA A 120 -21.59 0.81 5.89
C ALA A 120 -22.84 0.63 5.02
N LYS A 121 -23.83 -0.10 5.55
CA LYS A 121 -25.16 -0.19 4.91
C LYS A 121 -25.83 1.19 4.94
N ALA A 122 -26.59 1.50 3.89
CA ALA A 122 -27.53 2.62 3.92
C ALA A 122 -28.77 2.22 4.71
N ASP A 123 -29.37 3.20 5.37
CA ASP A 123 -30.66 3.02 6.03
C ASP A 123 -31.79 3.02 4.99
N ALA A 124 -32.81 2.21 5.23
CA ALA A 124 -34.05 2.19 4.45
C ALA A 124 -35.22 1.95 5.40
N THR A 125 -36.35 2.62 5.14
CA THR A 125 -37.57 2.49 5.92
C THR A 125 -38.60 1.72 5.10
N VAL A 126 -39.08 0.59 5.64
CA VAL A 126 -40.18 -0.18 5.04
C VAL A 126 -41.48 0.17 5.77
N THR A 127 -42.46 0.70 5.04
CA THR A 127 -43.76 1.10 5.59
C THR A 127 -44.85 0.18 5.05
N ALA A 128 -45.57 -0.50 5.93
CA ALA A 128 -46.72 -1.33 5.54
C ALA A 128 -47.89 -0.45 5.06
N ASN A 129 -48.57 -0.89 3.99
CA ASN A 129 -49.75 -0.19 3.49
C ASN A 129 -50.88 -0.23 4.54
N SER A 130 -51.64 0.86 4.62
CA SER A 130 -52.80 0.97 5.52
C SER A 130 -54.02 1.45 4.73
N ASP A 131 -55.19 0.83 4.98
CA ASP A 131 -56.48 1.29 4.47
C ASP A 131 -57.39 1.60 5.67
N LEU A 132 -57.60 2.89 5.90
CA LEU A 132 -58.36 3.40 7.05
C LEU A 132 -59.85 3.60 6.73
N ASN A 133 -60.29 3.26 5.51
CA ASN A 133 -61.65 3.53 5.04
C ASN A 133 -62.50 2.26 4.90
N LYS A 134 -62.02 1.11 5.37
CA LYS A 134 -62.79 -0.14 5.30
C LYS A 134 -64.02 -0.09 6.20
N VAL A 135 -65.16 -0.43 5.62
CA VAL A 135 -66.43 -0.61 6.33
C VAL A 135 -66.70 -2.10 6.53
N TYR A 136 -67.19 -2.48 7.71
CA TYR A 136 -67.58 -3.85 8.02
C TYR A 136 -68.69 -4.35 7.09
N ASN A 137 -68.46 -5.48 6.42
CA ASN A 137 -69.42 -6.10 5.50
C ASN A 137 -69.61 -7.61 5.74
N GLY A 138 -69.09 -8.15 6.85
CA GLY A 138 -69.19 -9.58 7.18
C GLY A 138 -68.29 -10.53 6.37
N GLN A 139 -67.39 -10.02 5.52
CA GLN A 139 -66.41 -10.82 4.77
C GLN A 139 -64.98 -10.59 5.27
N ILE A 140 -64.04 -11.48 4.87
CA ILE A 140 -62.61 -11.28 5.11
C ILE A 140 -62.15 -10.01 4.40
N GLN A 141 -61.46 -9.14 5.14
CA GLN A 141 -60.90 -7.89 4.64
C GLN A 141 -59.38 -7.94 4.76
N SER A 142 -58.65 -7.59 3.69
CA SER A 142 -57.19 -7.55 3.67
C SER A 142 -56.63 -6.23 3.12
N VAL A 143 -55.44 -5.85 3.57
CA VAL A 143 -54.60 -4.80 2.98
C VAL A 143 -53.25 -5.45 2.64
N ASN A 144 -52.74 -5.20 1.44
CA ASN A 144 -51.52 -5.84 0.94
C ASN A 144 -50.50 -4.77 0.50
N GLY A 145 -49.23 -5.11 0.60
CA GLY A 145 -48.11 -4.31 0.08
C GLY A 145 -47.42 -3.44 1.13
N PHE A 146 -46.33 -2.82 0.69
CA PHE A 146 -45.49 -1.91 1.46
C PHE A 146 -44.84 -0.90 0.50
N THR A 147 -44.34 0.21 1.05
CA THR A 147 -43.41 1.13 0.38
C THR A 147 -42.03 1.05 1.02
N VAL A 148 -40.99 1.45 0.29
CA VAL A 148 -39.61 1.54 0.78
C VAL A 148 -39.08 2.92 0.43
N ASP A 149 -38.61 3.66 1.44
CA ASP A 149 -38.00 4.98 1.32
C ASP A 149 -36.57 4.98 1.90
#